data_AF-A0A6L7NLL8-F1
#
_entry.id   AF-A0A6L7NLL8-F1
#
_cell.length_a   1.000
_cell.length_b   1.000
_cell.length_c   1.000
_cell.angle_alpha   90.00
_cell.angle_beta   90.00
_cell.angle_gamma   90.00
#
_symmetry.space_group_name_H-M   'P 1'
#
loop_
_entity.id
_entity.type
_entity.pdbx_description
1 polymer ?
#
loop_
_entity_poly.entity_id
_entity_poly.type
_entity_poly.pdbx_seq_one_letter_code
_entity_poly.pdbx_strand_id
1 'polypeptide(L)'
;MIQLLARSLPLLLLFSLVIFLNAEMWQLAHDFLPAYYGIVVGMMLLLASVFLAVRIPLEVRSLAGFSSWQEVVDRCGTSSAPLASHPEFLAVAGESGAPTAGVGETVALTEPLDRSARANLALLLFVSALVRMLLVSLVVGVFFVVLGLFTVRADTILQWTTQTELVPIASWHLFGGEMVLTWELLASAGVIATVSALQFAVASLNDVNYREQFFNDVAAEVRTVLAVRAVYSRHLVPSAA
;
A
#
# COMPACT_ATOMS: atom_id res chain seq x y z
N MET A 1 14.52 4.23 -2.63
CA MET A 1 13.77 3.00 -2.97
C MET A 1 14.42 1.76 -2.40
N ILE A 2 15.69 1.46 -2.73
CA ILE A 2 16.36 0.23 -2.26
C ILE A 2 16.83 0.32 -0.80
N GLN A 3 17.26 1.48 -0.28
CA GLN A 3 17.99 1.53 1.01
C GLN A 3 17.18 1.28 2.29
N LEU A 4 15.86 1.54 2.32
CA LEU A 4 15.01 1.31 3.50
C LEU A 4 14.22 0.00 3.43
N LEU A 5 13.72 -0.36 2.24
CA LEU A 5 13.28 -1.72 1.95
C LEU A 5 14.44 -2.70 2.19
N ALA A 6 15.69 -2.40 1.81
CA ALA A 6 16.84 -3.23 2.14
C ALA A 6 17.23 -3.25 3.63
N ARG A 7 16.58 -2.46 4.50
CA ARG A 7 16.96 -2.42 5.93
C ARG A 7 16.06 -3.28 6.82
N SER A 8 14.74 -3.31 6.57
CA SER A 8 13.80 -4.12 7.35
C SER A 8 13.36 -5.40 6.63
N LEU A 9 13.24 -5.36 5.30
CA LEU A 9 12.76 -6.49 4.49
C LEU A 9 13.69 -7.71 4.58
N PRO A 10 15.04 -7.59 4.64
CA PRO A 10 15.90 -8.77 4.81
C PRO A 10 15.74 -9.45 6.17
N LEU A 11 15.59 -8.66 7.24
CA LEU A 11 15.39 -9.23 8.58
C LEU A 11 14.02 -9.91 8.68
N LEU A 12 12.99 -9.32 8.07
CA LEU A 12 11.65 -9.90 8.00
C LEU A 12 11.63 -11.16 7.15
N LEU A 13 12.25 -11.15 5.95
CA LEU A 13 12.37 -12.34 5.12
C LEU A 13 13.14 -13.45 5.84
N LEU A 14 14.20 -13.10 6.57
CA LEU A 14 14.94 -14.08 7.35
C LEU A 14 14.07 -14.70 8.45
N PHE A 15 13.30 -13.88 9.17
CA PHE A 15 12.39 -14.39 10.20
C PHE A 15 11.26 -15.24 9.60
N SER A 16 10.63 -14.77 8.52
CA SER A 16 9.62 -15.52 7.77
C SER A 16 10.17 -16.81 7.18
N LEU A 17 11.42 -16.81 6.72
CA LEU A 17 12.12 -18.01 6.24
C LEU A 17 12.33 -19.02 7.36
N VAL A 18 12.75 -18.58 8.54
CA VAL A 18 12.92 -19.45 9.71
C VAL A 18 11.59 -20.05 10.15
N ILE A 19 10.50 -19.25 10.18
CA ILE A 19 9.16 -19.76 10.46
C ILE A 19 8.71 -20.75 9.37
N PHE A 20 8.94 -20.39 8.09
CA PHE A 20 8.52 -21.21 6.96
C PHE A 20 9.25 -22.56 6.92
N LEU A 21 10.53 -22.62 7.33
CA LEU A 21 11.30 -23.86 7.39
C LEU A 21 11.12 -24.62 8.72
N ASN A 22 10.19 -24.20 9.58
CA ASN A 22 9.88 -24.87 10.84
C ASN A 22 8.69 -25.83 10.67
N ALA A 23 8.82 -27.06 11.19
CA ALA A 23 7.79 -28.09 11.15
C ALA A 23 6.43 -27.63 11.70
N GLU A 24 6.41 -26.83 12.77
CA GLU A 24 5.19 -26.32 13.41
C GLU A 24 4.30 -25.54 12.43
N MET A 25 4.92 -24.81 11.50
CA MET A 25 4.21 -24.04 10.49
C MET A 25 3.47 -24.93 9.48
N TRP A 26 4.03 -26.09 9.18
CA TRP A 26 3.47 -27.06 8.24
C TRP A 26 2.41 -27.93 8.90
N GLN A 27 2.62 -28.28 10.18
CA GLN A 27 1.61 -28.96 10.99
C GLN A 27 0.35 -28.11 11.13
N LEU A 28 0.50 -26.83 11.46
CA LEU A 28 -0.62 -25.90 11.53
C LEU A 28 -1.37 -25.80 10.20
N ALA A 29 -0.65 -25.78 9.08
CA ALA A 29 -1.23 -25.73 7.74
C ALA A 29 -1.99 -27.02 7.37
N HIS A 30 -1.50 -28.18 7.81
CA HIS A 30 -2.14 -29.47 7.61
C HIS A 30 -3.46 -29.59 8.38
N ASP A 31 -3.46 -29.18 9.65
CA ASP A 31 -4.63 -29.31 10.53
C ASP A 31 -5.76 -28.32 10.18
N PHE A 32 -5.47 -27.30 9.37
CA PHE A 32 -6.48 -26.32 8.97
C PHE A 32 -7.47 -26.89 7.98
N LEU A 33 -8.72 -27.06 8.42
CA LEU A 33 -9.84 -27.10 7.47
C LEU A 33 -9.83 -25.81 6.63
N PRO A 34 -10.05 -25.89 5.30
CA PRO A 34 -9.97 -24.73 4.42
C PRO A 34 -10.85 -23.54 4.83
N ALA A 35 -11.97 -23.80 5.50
CA ALA A 35 -12.85 -22.77 6.05
C ALA A 35 -12.19 -21.98 7.19
N TYR A 36 -11.55 -22.67 8.16
CA TYR A 36 -10.84 -22.01 9.26
C TYR A 36 -9.62 -21.24 8.76
N TYR A 37 -8.90 -21.80 7.79
CA TYR A 37 -7.83 -21.08 7.10
C TYR A 37 -8.31 -19.74 6.51
N GLY A 38 -9.43 -19.76 5.78
CA GLY A 38 -10.03 -18.56 5.22
C GLY A 38 -10.41 -17.52 6.27
N ILE A 39 -10.92 -17.96 7.43
CA ILE A 39 -11.23 -17.07 8.56
C ILE A 39 -9.97 -16.41 9.13
N VAL A 40 -8.90 -17.17 9.35
CA VAL A 40 -7.63 -16.64 9.89
C VAL A 40 -7.02 -15.61 8.93
N VAL A 41 -6.93 -15.96 7.64
CA VAL A 41 -6.44 -15.04 6.60
C VAL A 41 -7.32 -13.79 6.54
N GLY A 42 -8.64 -13.96 6.55
CA GLY A 42 -9.59 -12.86 6.55
C GLY A 42 -9.43 -11.94 7.76
N MET A 43 -9.26 -12.49 8.95
CA MET A 43 -9.06 -11.72 10.19
C MET A 43 -7.76 -10.90 10.14
N MET A 44 -6.67 -11.48 9.64
CA MET A 44 -5.41 -10.77 9.51
C MET A 44 -5.45 -9.67 8.43
N LEU A 45 -6.08 -9.94 7.28
CA LEU A 45 -6.30 -8.92 6.25
C LEU A 45 -7.22 -7.81 6.73
N LEU A 46 -8.25 -8.13 7.51
CA LEU A 46 -9.12 -7.16 8.15
C LEU A 46 -8.32 -6.29 9.12
N LEU A 47 -7.49 -6.89 9.98
CA LEU A 47 -6.63 -6.15 10.90
C LEU A 47 -5.68 -5.21 10.16
N ALA A 48 -5.02 -5.70 9.10
CA ALA A 48 -4.16 -4.88 8.25
C ALA A 48 -4.93 -3.72 7.59
N SER A 49 -6.17 -3.98 7.14
CA SER A 49 -7.05 -2.97 6.58
C SER A 49 -7.46 -1.91 7.61
N VAL A 50 -7.69 -2.29 8.87
CA VAL A 50 -7.96 -1.34 9.96
C VAL A 50 -6.78 -0.41 10.18
N PHE A 51 -5.55 -0.94 10.22
CA PHE A 51 -4.34 -0.11 10.34
C PHE A 51 -4.21 0.89 9.18
N LEU A 52 -4.50 0.45 7.95
CA LEU A 52 -4.57 1.34 6.80
C LEU A 52 -5.63 2.43 6.99
N ALA A 53 -6.86 2.06 7.33
CA ALA A 53 -7.99 2.98 7.49
C ALA A 53 -7.77 4.06 8.55
N VAL A 54 -7.14 3.71 9.69
CA VAL A 54 -6.80 4.66 10.76
C VAL A 54 -5.81 5.73 10.28
N ARG A 55 -4.93 5.39 9.33
CA ARG A 55 -3.89 6.30 8.84
C ARG A 55 -4.40 7.35 7.85
N ILE A 56 -5.27 6.94 6.92
CA ILE A 56 -5.76 7.79 5.82
C ILE A 56 -6.21 9.20 6.23
N PRO A 57 -7.00 9.42 7.31
CA PRO A 57 -7.47 10.76 7.65
C PRO A 57 -6.34 11.74 8.02
N LEU A 58 -5.22 11.26 8.55
CA LEU A 58 -4.05 12.09 8.82
C LEU A 58 -3.39 12.54 7.51
N GLU A 59 -3.30 11.63 6.54
CA GLU A 59 -2.73 11.90 5.21
C GLU A 59 -3.59 12.91 4.43
N VAL A 60 -4.92 12.73 4.40
CA VAL A 60 -5.84 13.66 3.72
C VAL A 60 -5.71 15.08 4.24
N ARG A 61 -5.51 15.27 5.56
CA ARG A 61 -5.27 16.60 6.15
C ARG A 61 -3.96 17.20 5.68
N SER A 62 -2.90 16.39 5.58
CA SER A 62 -1.61 16.83 5.06
C SER A 62 -1.69 17.23 3.59
N LEU A 63 -2.44 16.45 2.78
CA LEU A 63 -2.55 16.70 1.34
C LEU A 63 -3.41 17.91 0.99
N ALA A 64 -4.38 18.27 1.82
CA ALA A 64 -5.21 19.45 1.63
C ALA A 64 -4.48 20.78 1.94
N GLY A 65 -3.33 20.74 2.63
CA GLY A 65 -2.54 21.93 2.91
C GLY A 65 -1.58 22.28 1.76
N PHE A 66 -1.63 23.53 1.32
CA PHE A 66 -0.62 24.14 0.44
C PHE A 66 0.19 25.17 1.22
N SER A 67 1.51 25.19 1.00
CA SER A 67 2.41 26.10 1.71
C SER A 67 2.38 27.53 1.15
N SER A 68 2.14 27.66 -0.15
CA SER A 68 2.06 28.93 -0.87
C SER A 68 1.16 28.80 -2.10
N TRP A 69 0.70 29.94 -2.63
CA TRP A 69 -0.06 29.98 -3.88
C TRP A 69 0.82 29.60 -5.09
N GLN A 70 2.13 29.86 -5.01
CA GLN A 70 3.09 29.45 -6.03
C GLN A 70 3.14 27.92 -6.18
N GLU A 71 3.05 27.18 -5.07
CA GLU A 71 2.94 25.72 -5.10
C GLU A 71 1.68 25.23 -5.85
N VAL A 72 0.56 25.93 -5.70
CA VAL A 72 -0.70 25.62 -6.40
C VAL A 72 -0.54 25.85 -7.91
N VAL A 73 0.06 26.97 -8.30
CA VAL A 73 0.31 27.33 -9.70
C VAL A 73 1.28 26.34 -10.36
N ASP A 74 2.38 26.00 -9.70
CA ASP A 74 3.38 25.05 -10.21
C ASP A 74 2.75 23.66 -10.46
N ARG A 75 1.92 23.17 -9.52
CA ARG A 75 1.22 21.89 -9.66
C ARG A 75 0.20 21.91 -10.80
N CYS A 76 -0.55 23.00 -10.94
CA CYS A 76 -1.47 23.19 -12.06
C CYS A 76 -0.74 23.25 -13.42
N GLY A 77 0.44 23.86 -13.49
CA GLY A 77 1.26 23.91 -14.70
C GLY A 77 1.75 22.54 -15.19
N THR A 78 1.87 21.56 -14.28
CA THR A 78 2.19 20.17 -14.61
C THR A 78 0.97 19.32 -14.97
N SER A 79 -0.25 19.86 -14.82
CA SER A 79 -1.51 19.14 -15.07
C SER A 79 -1.91 19.19 -16.54
N SER A 80 -2.52 18.11 -17.04
CA SER A 80 -3.21 18.07 -18.34
C SER A 80 -4.58 18.77 -18.31
N ALA A 81 -4.97 19.39 -17.20
CA ALA A 81 -6.22 20.13 -17.10
C ALA A 81 -6.24 21.31 -18.09
N PRO A 82 -7.35 21.56 -18.81
CA PRO A 82 -7.48 22.69 -19.74
C PRO A 82 -7.22 24.06 -19.12
N LEU A 83 -7.27 24.13 -17.78
CA LEU A 83 -7.03 25.32 -16.97
C LEU A 83 -5.63 25.92 -17.18
N ALA A 84 -4.61 25.10 -17.43
CA ALA A 84 -3.24 25.58 -17.66
C ALA A 84 -3.13 26.48 -18.91
N SER A 85 -4.04 26.31 -19.86
CA SER A 85 -4.13 27.12 -21.09
C SER A 85 -5.09 28.32 -20.97
N HIS A 86 -5.75 28.50 -19.83
CA HIS A 86 -6.75 29.55 -19.66
C HIS A 86 -6.09 30.91 -19.38
N PRO A 87 -6.44 31.98 -20.11
CA PRO A 87 -5.74 33.27 -20.04
C PRO A 87 -5.79 33.92 -18.65
N GLU A 88 -6.86 33.72 -17.90
CA GLU A 88 -6.99 34.22 -16.51
C GLU A 88 -6.03 33.51 -15.55
N PHE A 89 -5.82 32.20 -15.73
CA PHE A 89 -4.84 31.43 -14.95
C PHE A 89 -3.41 31.89 -15.26
N LEU A 90 -3.09 32.12 -16.54
CA LEU A 90 -1.79 32.62 -16.97
C LEU A 90 -1.48 34.03 -16.44
N ALA A 91 -2.50 34.89 -16.29
CA ALA A 91 -2.35 36.21 -15.67
C ALA A 91 -1.93 36.09 -14.19
N VAL A 92 -2.59 35.22 -13.41
CA VAL A 92 -2.26 34.98 -12.00
C VAL A 92 -0.91 34.27 -11.83
N ALA A 93 -0.58 33.33 -12.73
CA ALA A 93 0.72 32.68 -12.76
C ALA A 93 1.85 33.68 -13.09
N GLY A 94 1.57 34.66 -13.96
CA GLY A 94 2.49 35.74 -14.33
C GLY A 94 2.66 36.82 -13.26
N GLU A 95 1.64 37.10 -12.46
CA GLU A 95 1.67 38.06 -11.34
C GLU A 95 2.44 37.55 -10.10
N SER A 96 2.72 36.24 -10.02
CA SER A 96 3.35 35.58 -8.85
C SER A 96 4.85 35.93 -8.65
N GLY A 97 5.34 36.98 -9.31
CA GLY A 97 6.66 37.56 -9.13
C GLY A 97 6.67 38.88 -8.36
N ALA A 98 6.12 38.94 -7.13
CA ALA A 98 6.52 39.95 -6.13
C ALA A 98 6.08 39.56 -4.69
N PRO A 99 6.93 39.75 -3.66
CA PRO A 99 6.77 39.15 -2.34
C PRO A 99 6.02 40.07 -1.36
N THR A 100 5.05 39.53 -0.61
CA THR A 100 4.76 39.85 0.82
C THR A 100 3.53 39.08 1.29
N ALA A 101 3.72 37.81 1.64
CA ALA A 101 3.01 37.25 2.78
C ALA A 101 4.11 36.95 3.80
N GLY A 102 3.97 37.48 5.02
CA GLY A 102 4.99 37.36 6.05
C GLY A 102 5.37 35.91 6.29
N VAL A 103 6.66 35.69 6.57
CA VAL A 103 7.19 34.43 7.11
C VAL A 103 6.28 33.98 8.27
N GLY A 104 5.42 33.00 8.02
CA GLY A 104 4.50 32.46 9.02
C GLY A 104 3.02 32.41 8.63
N GLU A 105 2.58 33.06 7.55
CA GLU A 105 1.18 32.96 7.12
C GLU A 105 1.03 31.78 6.15
N THR A 106 0.78 30.58 6.71
CA THR A 106 0.20 29.47 5.93
C THR A 106 -1.11 29.99 5.35
N VAL A 107 -1.09 30.43 4.09
CA VAL A 107 -2.29 30.88 3.43
C VAL A 107 -3.22 29.66 3.39
N ALA A 108 -4.28 29.70 4.19
CA ALA A 108 -5.34 28.71 4.20
C ALA A 108 -6.12 28.83 2.88
N LEU A 109 -5.49 28.44 1.77
CA LEU A 109 -5.91 28.66 0.39
C LEU A 109 -7.12 27.84 -0.05
N THR A 110 -7.76 27.12 0.86
CA THR A 110 -8.82 26.19 0.53
C THR A 110 -9.95 26.36 1.50
N GLU A 111 -11.09 26.78 0.96
CA GLU A 111 -12.39 26.55 1.56
C GLU A 111 -12.44 25.12 2.15
N PRO A 112 -12.91 24.94 3.39
CA PRO A 112 -12.81 23.65 4.08
C PRO A 112 -13.42 22.57 3.19
N LEU A 113 -12.63 21.57 2.78
CA LEU A 113 -13.16 20.47 1.96
C LEU A 113 -14.43 19.95 2.62
N ASP A 114 -15.54 19.89 1.88
CA ASP A 114 -16.78 19.30 2.39
C ASP A 114 -16.52 17.88 2.89
N ARG A 115 -17.29 17.42 3.89
CA ARG A 115 -17.09 16.11 4.54
C ARG A 115 -17.15 14.97 3.51
N SER A 116 -17.99 15.11 2.49
CA SER A 116 -18.11 14.19 1.36
C SER A 116 -16.83 14.11 0.51
N ALA A 117 -16.22 15.25 0.20
CA ALA A 117 -14.97 15.32 -0.56
C ALA A 117 -13.80 14.68 0.20
N ARG A 118 -13.74 14.86 1.53
CA ARG A 118 -12.73 14.18 2.37
C ARG A 118 -12.94 12.67 2.40
N ALA A 119 -14.19 12.21 2.48
CA ALA A 119 -14.52 10.79 2.46
C ALA A 119 -14.15 10.14 1.12
N ASN A 120 -14.42 10.81 -0.01
CA ASN A 120 -14.05 10.31 -1.34
C ASN A 120 -12.53 10.22 -1.52
N LEU A 121 -11.78 11.23 -1.09
CA LEU A 121 -10.31 11.19 -1.11
C LEU A 121 -9.77 10.10 -0.19
N ALA A 122 -10.37 9.95 0.99
CA ALA A 122 -10.00 8.88 1.91
C ALA A 122 -10.24 7.50 1.31
N LEU A 123 -11.40 7.28 0.68
CA LEU A 123 -11.72 6.03 0.00
C LEU A 123 -10.75 5.75 -1.14
N LEU A 124 -10.42 6.74 -1.96
CA LEU A 124 -9.44 6.60 -3.05
C LEU A 124 -8.07 6.15 -2.53
N LEU A 125 -7.56 6.84 -1.50
CA LEU A 125 -6.27 6.51 -0.89
C LEU A 125 -6.31 5.14 -0.21
N PHE A 126 -7.42 4.79 0.45
CA PHE A 126 -7.61 3.50 1.07
C PHE A 126 -7.61 2.36 0.04
N VAL A 127 -8.39 2.48 -1.04
CA VAL A 127 -8.48 1.47 -2.09
C VAL A 127 -7.13 1.29 -2.79
N SER A 128 -6.43 2.39 -3.11
CA SER A 128 -5.09 2.31 -3.70
C SER A 128 -4.09 1.61 -2.77
N ALA A 129 -4.10 1.95 -1.48
CA ALA A 129 -3.24 1.31 -0.50
C ALA A 129 -3.59 -0.18 -0.28
N LEU A 130 -4.87 -0.52 -0.31
CA LEU A 130 -5.35 -1.90 -0.20
C LEU A 130 -4.88 -2.74 -1.40
N VAL A 131 -5.06 -2.25 -2.63
CA VAL A 131 -4.58 -2.92 -3.84
C VAL A 131 -3.07 -3.16 -3.74
N ARG A 132 -2.31 -2.15 -3.32
CA ARG A 132 -0.86 -2.28 -3.17
C ARG A 132 -0.47 -3.30 -2.09
N MET A 133 -1.14 -3.28 -0.94
CA MET A 133 -0.93 -4.27 0.12
C MET A 133 -1.18 -5.69 -0.39
N LEU A 134 -2.25 -5.89 -1.14
CA LEU A 134 -2.59 -7.19 -1.74
C LEU A 134 -1.55 -7.62 -2.78
N LEU A 135 -1.07 -6.70 -3.63
CA LEU A 135 0.00 -7.00 -4.59
C LEU A 135 1.31 -7.39 -3.90
N VAL A 136 1.72 -6.66 -2.85
CA VAL A 136 2.92 -7.00 -2.07
C VAL A 136 2.77 -8.36 -1.40
N SER A 137 1.63 -8.61 -0.75
CA SER A 137 1.29 -9.90 -0.15
C SER A 137 1.36 -11.04 -1.18
N LEU A 138 0.79 -10.84 -2.37
CA LEU A 138 0.80 -11.80 -3.45
C LEU A 138 2.22 -12.12 -3.91
N VAL A 139 3.07 -11.10 -4.11
CA VAL A 139 4.47 -11.29 -4.52
C VAL A 139 5.23 -12.12 -3.47
N VAL A 140 5.06 -11.80 -2.19
CA VAL A 140 5.69 -12.56 -1.09
C VAL A 140 5.15 -14.00 -1.04
N GLY A 141 3.84 -14.18 -1.16
CA GLY A 141 3.22 -15.51 -1.21
C GLY A 141 3.75 -16.36 -2.36
N VAL A 142 3.78 -15.81 -3.58
CA VAL A 142 4.35 -16.48 -4.76
C VAL A 142 5.81 -16.82 -4.53
N PHE A 143 6.60 -15.90 -3.97
CA PHE A 143 7.99 -16.18 -3.62
C PHE A 143 8.13 -17.37 -2.68
N PHE A 144 7.35 -17.44 -1.59
CA PHE A 144 7.40 -18.56 -0.65
C PHE A 144 6.86 -19.87 -1.22
N VAL A 145 5.86 -19.83 -2.11
CA VAL A 145 5.41 -21.02 -2.86
C VAL A 145 6.53 -21.55 -3.73
N VAL A 146 7.16 -20.69 -4.54
CA VAL A 146 8.29 -21.07 -5.39
C VAL A 146 9.44 -21.59 -4.54
N LEU A 147 9.81 -20.88 -3.48
CA LEU A 147 10.87 -21.30 -2.57
C LEU A 147 10.57 -22.67 -1.95
N GLY A 148 9.35 -22.90 -1.49
CA GLY A 148 8.94 -24.16 -0.89
C GLY A 148 8.97 -25.33 -1.88
N LEU A 149 8.58 -25.10 -3.15
CA LEU A 149 8.72 -26.11 -4.20
C LEU A 149 10.16 -26.59 -4.39
N PHE A 150 11.15 -25.71 -4.18
CA PHE A 150 12.56 -26.06 -4.34
C PHE A 150 13.24 -26.54 -3.04
N THR A 151 12.74 -26.13 -1.87
CA THR A 151 13.41 -26.37 -0.59
C THR A 151 12.78 -27.50 0.22
N VAL A 152 11.46 -27.69 0.15
CA VAL A 152 10.72 -28.64 0.98
C VAL A 152 10.25 -29.81 0.12
N ARG A 153 10.83 -30.99 0.35
CA ARG A 153 10.52 -32.23 -0.39
C ARG A 153 9.32 -32.96 0.22
N ALA A 154 8.69 -33.83 -0.58
CA ALA A 154 7.57 -34.68 -0.16
C ALA A 154 7.86 -35.43 1.16
N ASP A 155 9.02 -36.08 1.28
CA ASP A 155 9.40 -36.80 2.51
C ASP A 155 9.46 -35.89 3.74
N THR A 156 9.90 -34.63 3.56
CA THR A 156 9.96 -33.65 4.64
C THR A 156 8.56 -33.23 5.08
N ILE A 157 7.64 -33.04 4.14
CA ILE A 157 6.24 -32.73 4.47
C ILE A 157 5.62 -33.89 5.24
N LEU A 158 5.72 -35.13 4.75
CA LEU A 158 5.21 -36.33 5.45
C LEU A 158 5.77 -36.44 6.86
N GLN A 159 7.07 -36.23 7.02
CA GLN A 159 7.75 -36.28 8.30
C GLN A 159 7.24 -35.20 9.26
N TRP A 160 7.11 -33.96 8.79
CA TRP A 160 6.66 -32.86 9.64
C TRP A 160 5.20 -32.98 10.02
N THR A 161 4.33 -33.34 9.08
CA THR A 161 2.89 -33.45 9.33
C THR A 161 2.48 -34.81 9.93
N THR A 162 3.42 -35.74 10.10
CA THR A 162 3.17 -37.11 10.58
C THR A 162 2.10 -37.83 9.74
N GLN A 163 2.03 -37.51 8.45
CA GLN A 163 1.09 -38.14 7.51
C GLN A 163 1.71 -39.43 6.95
N THR A 164 0.86 -40.40 6.63
CA THR A 164 1.28 -41.66 5.98
C THR A 164 1.35 -41.54 4.47
N GLU A 165 0.51 -40.69 3.87
CA GLU A 165 0.43 -40.48 2.43
C GLU A 165 0.25 -38.99 2.12
N LEU A 166 0.81 -38.55 1.00
CA LEU A 166 0.70 -37.18 0.51
C LEU A 166 -0.26 -37.16 -0.67
N VAL A 167 -1.20 -36.22 -0.64
CA VAL A 167 -2.11 -35.96 -1.77
C VAL A 167 -1.71 -34.65 -2.44
N PRO A 168 -0.84 -34.69 -3.48
CA PRO A 168 -0.41 -33.47 -4.16
C PRO A 168 -1.55 -32.87 -5.01
N ILE A 169 -1.63 -31.54 -5.03
CA ILE A 169 -2.47 -30.78 -5.97
C ILE A 169 -1.91 -30.90 -7.39
N ALA A 170 -0.59 -30.82 -7.50
CA ALA A 170 0.13 -31.03 -8.74
C ALA A 170 1.53 -31.55 -8.44
N SER A 171 2.08 -32.38 -9.33
CA SER A 171 3.45 -32.88 -9.23
C SER A 171 4.16 -32.81 -10.57
N TRP A 172 5.45 -32.50 -10.53
CA TRP A 172 6.33 -32.43 -11.70
C TRP A 172 7.71 -32.98 -11.37
N HIS A 173 8.40 -33.49 -12.39
CA HIS A 173 9.78 -33.91 -12.26
C HIS A 173 10.67 -32.87 -12.94
N LEU A 174 11.59 -32.26 -12.19
CA LEU A 174 12.52 -31.25 -12.69
C LEU A 174 13.93 -31.53 -12.15
N PHE A 175 14.94 -31.51 -13.03
CA PHE A 175 16.34 -31.78 -12.67
C PHE A 175 16.57 -33.08 -11.87
N GLY A 176 15.73 -34.10 -12.09
CA GLY A 176 15.80 -35.40 -11.38
C GLY A 176 15.21 -35.39 -9.96
N GLY A 177 14.66 -34.27 -9.51
CA GLY A 177 13.87 -34.17 -8.28
C GLY A 177 12.37 -34.11 -8.56
N GLU A 178 11.57 -34.67 -7.65
CA GLU A 178 10.11 -34.52 -7.67
C GLU A 178 9.72 -33.24 -6.93
N MET A 179 9.02 -32.35 -7.63
CA MET A 179 8.42 -31.14 -7.07
C MET A 179 6.93 -31.39 -6.87
N VAL A 180 6.47 -31.27 -5.63
CA VAL A 180 5.07 -31.45 -5.26
C VAL A 180 4.48 -30.13 -4.78
N LEU A 181 3.38 -29.72 -5.41
CA LEU A 181 2.55 -28.62 -4.93
C LEU A 181 1.45 -29.22 -4.06
N THR A 182 1.44 -28.89 -2.78
CA THR A 182 0.46 -29.40 -1.80
C THR A 182 -0.35 -28.27 -1.19
N TRP A 183 -1.45 -28.64 -0.52
CA TRP A 183 -2.24 -27.67 0.24
C TRP A 183 -1.42 -27.04 1.36
N GLU A 184 -0.61 -27.83 2.07
CA GLU A 184 0.23 -27.37 3.18
C GLU A 184 1.21 -26.28 2.70
N LEU A 185 1.83 -26.47 1.53
CA LEU A 185 2.72 -25.46 0.94
C LEU A 185 1.96 -24.15 0.67
N LEU A 186 0.79 -24.23 0.04
CA LEU A 186 -0.02 -23.04 -0.26
C LEU A 186 -0.51 -22.34 1.01
N ALA A 187 -0.98 -23.12 1.99
CA ALA A 187 -1.48 -22.62 3.25
C ALA A 187 -0.36 -21.94 4.06
N SER A 188 0.79 -22.60 4.21
CA SER A 188 1.96 -22.03 4.90
C SER A 188 2.45 -20.76 4.21
N ALA A 189 2.62 -20.77 2.88
CA ALA A 189 3.03 -19.58 2.13
C ALA A 189 2.00 -18.44 2.24
N GLY A 190 0.70 -18.76 2.21
CA GLY A 190 -0.37 -17.78 2.32
C GLY A 190 -0.49 -17.15 3.72
N VAL A 191 -0.21 -17.89 4.79
CA VAL A 191 -0.10 -17.29 6.14
C VAL A 191 1.07 -16.32 6.18
N ILE A 192 2.25 -16.70 5.67
CA ILE A 192 3.41 -15.79 5.60
C ILE A 192 3.12 -14.55 4.75
N ALA A 193 2.42 -14.72 3.62
CA ALA A 193 1.95 -13.60 2.79
C ALA A 193 1.05 -12.65 3.59
N THR A 194 0.11 -13.20 4.36
CA THR A 194 -0.84 -12.41 5.14
C THR A 194 -0.16 -11.71 6.33
N VAL A 195 0.78 -12.36 7.01
CA VAL A 195 1.67 -11.72 8.01
C VAL A 195 2.41 -10.55 7.37
N SER A 196 2.94 -10.74 6.16
CA SER A 196 3.66 -9.70 5.43
C SER A 196 2.76 -8.52 5.07
N ALA A 197 1.50 -8.77 4.73
CA ALA A 197 0.50 -7.74 4.48
C ALA A 197 0.21 -6.90 5.74
N LEU A 198 0.05 -7.54 6.90
CA LEU A 198 -0.11 -6.87 8.18
C LEU A 198 1.13 -6.05 8.56
N GLN A 199 2.32 -6.62 8.38
CA GLN A 199 3.58 -5.92 8.61
C GLN A 199 3.72 -4.69 7.70
N PHE A 200 3.34 -4.80 6.42
CA PHE A 200 3.29 -3.67 5.51
C PHE A 200 2.36 -2.56 6.03
N ALA A 201 1.16 -2.92 6.49
CA ALA A 201 0.21 -1.97 7.05
C ALA A 201 0.78 -1.26 8.30
N VAL A 202 1.43 -2.00 9.20
CA VAL A 202 2.07 -1.45 10.41
C VAL A 202 3.28 -0.58 10.07
N ALA A 203 4.16 -1.03 9.18
CA ALA A 203 5.32 -0.25 8.74
C ALA A 203 4.88 1.08 8.10
N SER A 204 3.75 1.08 7.41
CA SER A 204 3.16 2.28 6.84
C SER A 204 2.80 3.35 7.88
N LEU A 205 2.55 2.98 9.15
CA LEU A 205 2.24 3.92 10.23
C LEU A 205 3.48 4.53 10.87
N ASN A 206 4.55 3.75 10.99
CA ASN A 206 5.70 4.12 11.82
C ASN A 206 6.84 4.79 11.05
N ASP A 207 6.93 4.63 9.73
CA ASP A 207 8.09 5.07 8.97
C ASP A 207 7.79 6.27 8.05
N VAL A 208 8.30 7.43 8.45
CA VAL A 208 8.26 8.71 7.72
C VAL A 208 8.85 8.60 6.31
N ASN A 209 9.79 7.68 6.07
CA ASN A 209 10.38 7.49 4.75
C ASN A 209 9.55 6.55 3.85
N TYR A 210 8.74 5.67 4.43
CA TYR A 210 7.80 4.82 3.67
C TYR A 210 6.66 5.67 3.07
N ARG A 211 6.36 6.81 3.70
CA ARG A 211 5.40 7.82 3.24
C ARG A 211 5.79 8.41 1.88
N GLU A 212 7.04 8.81 1.68
CA GLU A 212 7.47 9.53 0.47
C GLU A 212 7.61 8.66 -0.78
N GLN A 213 7.88 7.36 -0.68
CA GLN A 213 8.09 6.54 -1.89
C GLN A 213 6.83 5.87 -2.43
N PHE A 214 5.79 5.74 -1.62
CA PHE A 214 4.60 4.98 -1.99
C PHE A 214 3.35 5.85 -2.09
N PHE A 215 3.18 6.84 -1.21
CA PHE A 215 2.01 7.71 -1.28
C PHE A 215 2.20 8.83 -2.29
N ASN A 216 3.44 9.21 -2.62
CA ASN A 216 3.70 10.39 -3.44
C ASN A 216 3.07 10.36 -4.82
N ASP A 217 2.93 9.22 -5.50
CA ASP A 217 2.32 9.23 -6.85
C ASP A 217 0.83 9.60 -6.78
N VAL A 218 0.05 8.87 -5.96
CA VAL A 218 -1.38 9.15 -5.77
C VAL A 218 -1.60 10.46 -5.02
N ALA A 219 -0.73 10.79 -4.06
CA ALA A 219 -0.76 12.05 -3.34
C ALA A 219 -0.45 13.24 -4.26
N ALA A 220 0.51 13.12 -5.18
CA ALA A 220 0.82 14.17 -6.15
C ALA A 220 -0.34 14.38 -7.11
N GLU A 221 -0.97 13.30 -7.58
CA GLU A 221 -2.17 13.38 -8.41
C GLU A 221 -3.34 14.03 -7.66
N VAL A 222 -3.61 13.58 -6.42
CA VAL A 222 -4.63 14.19 -5.55
C VAL A 222 -4.33 15.67 -5.29
N ARG A 223 -3.08 16.04 -5.01
CA ARG A 223 -2.67 17.45 -4.82
C ARG A 223 -2.87 18.27 -6.08
N THR A 224 -2.63 17.69 -7.25
CA THR A 224 -2.88 18.35 -8.54
C THR A 224 -4.37 18.61 -8.75
N VAL A 225 -5.22 17.62 -8.46
CA VAL A 225 -6.69 17.78 -8.52
C VAL A 225 -7.17 18.83 -7.52
N LEU A 226 -6.62 18.84 -6.31
CA LEU A 226 -6.94 19.84 -5.29
C LEU A 226 -6.47 21.24 -5.66
N ALA A 227 -5.31 21.36 -6.31
CA ALA A 227 -4.80 22.63 -6.81
C ALA A 227 -5.71 23.21 -7.90
N VAL A 228 -6.11 22.39 -8.88
CA VAL A 228 -7.08 22.78 -9.93
C VAL A 228 -8.41 23.20 -9.30
N ARG A 229 -8.91 22.46 -8.31
CA ARG A 229 -10.13 22.80 -7.58
C ARG A 229 -10.00 24.15 -6.86
N ALA A 230 -8.88 24.42 -6.20
CA ALA A 230 -8.67 25.67 -5.46
C ALA A 230 -8.68 26.90 -6.39
N VAL A 231 -8.10 26.78 -7.58
CA VAL A 231 -8.16 27.84 -8.61
C VAL A 231 -9.60 28.04 -9.09
N TYR A 232 -10.32 26.95 -9.37
CA TYR A 232 -11.70 27.01 -9.84
C TYR A 232 -12.64 27.63 -8.79
N SER A 233 -12.52 27.25 -7.52
CA SER A 233 -13.32 27.83 -6.43
C SER A 233 -13.06 29.32 -6.24
N ARG A 234 -11.82 29.78 -6.42
CA ARG A 234 -11.47 31.21 -6.32
C ARG A 234 -12.09 32.05 -7.45
N HIS A 235 -12.28 31.48 -8.64
CA HIS A 235 -12.79 32.22 -9.81
C HIS A 235 -14.31 32.11 -9.99
N LEU A 236 -14.94 31.04 -9.51
CA LEU A 236 -16.36 30.77 -9.76
C LEU A 236 -17.28 30.87 -8.55
N VAL A 237 -16.74 31.08 -7.35
CA VAL A 237 -17.53 31.52 -6.20
C VAL A 237 -17.38 33.04 -6.13
N PRO A 238 -18.38 33.83 -6.55
CA PRO A 238 -18.35 35.28 -6.34
C PRO A 238 -18.23 35.49 -4.83
N SER A 239 -17.27 36.30 -4.41
CA SER A 239 -17.20 36.80 -3.04
C SER A 239 -18.59 37.34 -2.67
N ALA A 240 -19.30 36.62 -1.80
CA ALA A 240 -20.55 37.11 -1.24
C ALA A 240 -20.23 38.40 -0.49
N ALA A 241 -20.63 39.52 -1.08
CA ALA A 241 -20.63 40.84 -0.48
C ALA A 241 -21.70 40.93 0.62
#